data_AF-A0A6I1GG69-F1
#
_entry.id   AF-A0A6I1GG69-F1
#
_cell.length_a   1.000
_cell.length_b   1.000
_cell.length_c   1.000
_cell.angle_alpha   90.00
_cell.angle_beta   90.00
_cell.angle_gamma   90.00
#
_symmetry.space_group_name_H-M   'P 1'
#
loop_
_entity.id
_entity.type
_entity.pdbx_description
1 polymer ?
#
loop_
_entity_poly.entity_id
_entity_poly.type
_entity_poly.pdbx_seq_one_letter_code
_entity_poly.pdbx_strand_id
1 'polypeptide(L)'
;MGQPRGDDEDRLAQFLGSSTERTLAWPLAAPRRRTIHSHIDRAGLPVTHRTIRSGRPFTLLLEKTDALFALEEAARHRAQEDLLWLSRPT
;
A
#
# COMPACT_ATOMS: atom_id res chain seq x y z
N MET A 1 -13.43 -3.18 -20.12
CA MET A 1 -12.66 -3.54 -18.91
C MET A 1 -11.82 -2.30 -18.57
N GLY A 2 -12.13 -1.59 -17.48
CA GLY A 2 -11.44 -0.33 -17.17
C GLY A 2 -10.04 -0.63 -16.65
N GLN A 3 -9.01 -0.32 -17.43
CA GLN A 3 -7.62 -0.43 -16.99
C GLN A 3 -7.39 0.45 -15.75
N PRO A 4 -6.54 0.04 -14.79
CA PRO A 4 -5.98 1.00 -13.86
C PRO A 4 -5.28 2.07 -14.69
N ARG A 5 -5.55 3.36 -14.42
CA ARG A 5 -4.61 4.38 -14.90
C ARG A 5 -3.36 4.24 -14.06
N GLY A 6 -2.16 4.48 -14.62
CA GLY A 6 -0.91 4.47 -13.85
C GLY A 6 -1.03 5.28 -12.55
N ASP A 7 -1.79 6.37 -12.61
CA ASP A 7 -2.19 7.22 -11.49
C ASP A 7 -2.73 6.46 -10.25
N ASP A 8 -3.43 5.33 -10.45
CA ASP A 8 -3.98 4.53 -9.35
C ASP A 8 -2.87 3.72 -8.63
N GLU A 9 -1.97 3.12 -9.40
CA GLU A 9 -0.84 2.39 -8.84
C GLU A 9 0.13 3.34 -8.13
N ASP A 10 0.38 4.51 -8.72
CA ASP A 10 1.19 5.56 -8.12
C ASP A 10 0.58 6.09 -6.82
N ARG A 11 -0.74 6.30 -6.76
CA ARG A 11 -1.42 6.73 -5.54
C ARG A 11 -1.36 5.66 -4.45
N LEU A 12 -1.50 4.39 -4.82
CA LEU A 12 -1.34 3.28 -3.89
C LEU A 12 0.10 3.22 -3.35
N ALA A 13 1.10 3.32 -4.23
CA ALA A 13 2.51 3.32 -3.84
C ALA A 13 2.83 4.50 -2.90
N GLN A 14 2.33 5.70 -3.20
CA GLN A 14 2.50 6.87 -2.35
C GLN A 14 1.86 6.66 -0.97
N PHE A 15 0.64 6.12 -0.92
CA PHE A 15 -0.01 5.79 0.36
C PHE A 15 0.83 4.79 1.16
N LEU A 16 1.30 3.72 0.53
CA LEU A 16 2.11 2.68 1.18
C LEU A 16 3.44 3.24 1.70
N GLY A 17 4.11 4.11 0.95
CA GLY A 17 5.38 4.75 1.34
C GLY A 17 5.25 5.89 2.34
N SER A 18 4.04 6.40 2.60
CA SER A 18 3.83 7.50 3.56
C SER A 18 3.89 7.01 5.01
N SER A 19 4.82 7.53 5.81
CA SER A 19 4.91 7.20 7.25
C SER A 19 3.81 7.84 8.10
N THR A 20 3.16 8.90 7.60
CA THR A 20 2.14 9.66 8.34
C THR A 20 0.72 9.27 7.96
N GLU A 21 0.50 8.75 6.74
CA GLU A 21 -0.82 8.37 6.24
C GLU A 21 -1.15 6.93 6.65
N ARG A 22 -1.95 6.76 7.71
CA ARG A 22 -2.40 5.44 8.20
C ARG A 22 -3.60 4.89 7.44
N THR A 23 -4.46 5.77 6.96
CA THR A 23 -5.73 5.44 6.31
C THR A 23 -5.92 6.25 5.05
N LEU A 24 -6.43 5.63 3.99
CA LEU A 24 -6.78 6.30 2.74
C LEU A 24 -8.25 6.06 2.40
N ALA A 25 -9.04 7.12 2.41
CA ALA A 25 -10.39 7.12 1.87
C ALA A 25 -10.36 7.53 0.39
N TRP A 26 -10.61 6.57 -0.51
CA TRP A 26 -10.44 6.76 -1.95
C TRP A 26 -11.75 6.58 -2.74
N PRO A 27 -12.41 7.69 -3.15
CA PRO A 27 -13.59 7.62 -4.01
C PRO A 27 -13.22 7.10 -5.39
N LEU A 28 -13.73 5.92 -5.74
CA LEU A 28 -13.36 5.23 -6.98
C LEU A 28 -14.57 4.61 -7.65
N ALA A 29 -14.61 4.70 -8.98
CA ALA A 29 -15.59 3.96 -9.77
C ALA A 29 -15.39 2.44 -9.60
N ALA A 30 -16.46 1.66 -9.78
CA ALA A 30 -16.45 0.22 -9.51
C ALA A 30 -15.34 -0.56 -10.24
N PRO A 31 -15.03 -0.31 -11.53
CA PRO A 31 -13.95 -1.00 -12.22
C PRO A 31 -12.59 -0.74 -11.58
N ARG A 32 -12.28 0.52 -11.24
CA ARG A 32 -11.01 0.91 -10.61
C ARG A 32 -10.87 0.28 -9.22
N ARG A 33 -11.94 0.30 -8.40
CA ARG A 33 -11.92 -0.38 -7.09
C ARG A 33 -11.60 -1.86 -7.23
N ARG A 34 -12.23 -2.56 -8.18
CA ARG A 34 -11.99 -4.00 -8.38
C ARG A 34 -10.51 -4.28 -8.71
N THR A 35 -9.91 -3.45 -9.56
CA THR A 35 -8.49 -3.58 -9.89
C THR A 35 -7.61 -3.40 -8.67
N ILE A 36 -7.87 -2.39 -7.83
CA ILE A 36 -7.07 -2.14 -6.62
C ILE A 36 -7.24 -3.26 -5.59
N HIS A 37 -8.46 -3.76 -5.38
CA HIS A 37 -8.70 -4.97 -4.59
C HIS A 37 -7.82 -6.14 -5.07
N SER A 38 -7.91 -6.49 -6.36
CA SER A 38 -7.14 -7.60 -6.92
C SER A 38 -5.63 -7.38 -6.88
N HIS A 39 -5.16 -6.15 -7.00
CA HIS A 39 -3.74 -5.85 -6.92
C HIS A 39 -3.20 -6.05 -5.49
N ILE A 40 -3.91 -5.53 -4.49
CA ILE A 40 -3.58 -5.71 -3.06
C ILE A 40 -3.55 -7.20 -2.71
N ASP A 41 -4.58 -7.94 -3.11
CA ASP A 41 -4.69 -9.38 -2.84
C ASP A 41 -3.56 -10.18 -3.51
N ARG A 42 -3.26 -9.89 -4.79
CA ARG A 42 -2.21 -10.59 -5.55
C ARG A 42 -0.81 -10.31 -5.02
N ALA A 43 -0.55 -9.10 -4.56
CA ALA A 43 0.73 -8.71 -3.99
C ALA A 43 0.86 -9.11 -2.51
N GLY A 44 -0.19 -9.65 -1.89
CA GLY A 44 -0.19 -10.05 -0.48
C GLY A 44 0.08 -8.88 0.46
N LEU A 45 -0.31 -7.66 0.08
CA LEU A 45 0.01 -6.47 0.85
C LEU A 45 -0.75 -6.50 2.19
N PRO A 46 -0.08 -6.27 3.33
CA PRO A 46 -0.69 -6.30 4.66
C PRO A 46 -1.50 -5.01 4.92
N VAL A 47 -2.53 -4.79 4.12
CA VAL A 47 -3.43 -3.63 4.18
C VAL A 47 -4.87 -4.13 4.22
N THR A 48 -5.62 -3.66 5.22
CA THR A 48 -7.06 -3.88 5.27
C THR A 48 -7.72 -3.00 4.22
N HIS A 49 -8.61 -3.56 3.42
CA HIS A 49 -9.19 -2.82 2.30
C HIS A 49 -10.69 -3.15 2.15
N ARG A 50 -11.55 -2.13 2.32
CA ARG A 50 -13.02 -2.30 2.34
C ARG A 50 -13.75 -1.23 1.55
N THR A 51 -14.84 -1.60 0.87
CA THR A 51 -15.70 -0.63 0.17
C THR A 51 -16.77 -0.08 1.11
N ILE A 52 -16.76 1.23 1.34
CA ILE A 52 -17.81 1.96 2.05
C ILE A 52 -18.91 2.32 1.04
N ARG A 53 -20.11 1.76 1.26
CA ARG A 53 -21.28 1.92 0.37
C ARG A 53 -22.14 3.12 0.79
N SER A 54 -21.53 4.29 0.84
CA SER A 54 -22.22 5.57 1.09
C SER A 54 -21.77 6.60 0.06
N GLY A 55 -22.70 7.40 -0.45
CA GLY A 55 -22.45 8.36 -1.54
C GLY A 55 -22.17 7.70 -2.90
N ARG A 56 -21.94 8.51 -3.94
CA ARG A 56 -21.46 8.06 -5.25
C ARG A 56 -20.35 8.97 -5.77
N PRO A 57 -19.24 8.41 -6.28
CA PRO A 57 -18.87 6.98 -6.29
C PRO A 57 -18.62 6.43 -4.88
N PHE A 58 -18.70 5.10 -4.69
CA PHE A 58 -18.34 4.48 -3.42
C PHE A 58 -16.84 4.64 -3.12
N THR A 59 -16.52 4.71 -1.84
CA THR A 59 -15.16 4.90 -1.35
C THR A 59 -14.52 3.56 -1.03
N LEU A 60 -13.31 3.33 -1.53
CA LEU A 60 -12.42 2.28 -1.06
C LEU A 60 -11.63 2.83 0.13
N LEU A 61 -11.84 2.27 1.31
CA LEU A 61 -11.05 2.59 2.49
C LEU A 61 -9.91 1.59 2.62
N LEU A 62 -8.68 2.09 2.64
CA LEU A 62 -7.47 1.33 2.95
C LEU A 62 -6.97 1.71 4.34
N GLU A 63 -6.55 0.72 5.12
CA GLU A 63 -5.98 0.91 6.45
C GLU A 63 -4.71 0.06 6.56
N LYS A 64 -3.57 0.70 6.82
CA LYS A 64 -2.32 -0.01 7.05
C LYS A 64 -2.45 -0.86 8.29
N THR A 65 -2.04 -2.12 8.21
CA THR A 65 -1.97 -2.98 9.39
C THR A 65 -0.63 -2.83 10.07
N ASP A 66 -0.54 -3.21 11.35
CA ASP A 66 0.73 -3.22 12.09
C ASP A 66 1.77 -4.13 11.43
N ALA A 67 1.33 -5.19 10.72
CA ALA A 67 2.21 -6.05 9.94
C ALA A 67 2.94 -5.30 8.83
N LEU A 68 2.32 -4.27 8.24
CA LEU A 68 2.98 -3.43 7.24
C LEU A 68 4.16 -2.67 7.84
N PHE A 69 3.98 -2.10 9.04
CA PHE A 69 5.05 -1.39 9.74
C PHE A 69 6.16 -2.33 10.23
N ALA A 70 5.80 -3.53 10.69
CA ALA A 70 6.77 -4.55 11.09
C ALA A 70 7.66 -5.01 9.91
N LEU A 71 7.06 -5.18 8.73
CA LEU A 71 7.79 -5.49 7.50
C LEU A 71 8.76 -4.38 7.11
N GLU A 72 8.34 -3.12 7.21
CA GLU A 72 9.18 -1.96 6.94
C GLU A 72 10.36 -1.85 7.92
N GLU A 73 10.11 -2.04 9.23
CA GLU A 73 11.17 -2.06 10.25
C GLU A 73 12.19 -3.18 9.99
N ALA A 74 11.71 -4.39 9.69
CA ALA A 74 12.59 -5.52 9.37
C ALA A 74 13.42 -5.27 8.10
N ALA A 75 12.85 -4.60 7.09
CA ALA A 75 13.58 -4.21 5.90
C ALA A 75 14.65 -3.16 6.21
N ARG A 76 14.34 -2.15 7.05
CA ARG A 76 15.31 -1.15 7.51
C ARG A 76 16.45 -1.78 8.29
N HIS A 77 16.15 -2.70 9.21
CA HIS A 77 17.17 -3.41 9.99
C HIS A 77 18.14 -4.18 9.09
N ARG A 78 17.62 -4.96 8.13
CA ARG A 78 18.46 -5.71 7.18
C ARG A 78 19.33 -4.80 6.32
N ALA A 79 18.77 -3.69 5.82
CA ALA A 79 19.54 -2.72 5.06
C ALA A 79 20.67 -2.08 5.89
N GLN A 80 20.45 -1.84 7.19
CA GLN A 80 21.49 -1.37 8.11
C GLN A 80 22.57 -2.42 8.34
N GLU A 81 22.21 -3.68 8.54
CA GLU A 81 23.16 -4.80 8.68
C GLU A 81 24.03 -4.98 7.42
N ASP A 82 23.42 -4.94 6.24
CA ASP A 82 24.12 -5.03 4.96
C ASP A 82 25.10 -3.87 4.78
N LEU A 83 24.68 -2.64 5.14
CA LEU A 83 25.55 -1.46 5.10
C LEU A 83 26.73 -1.60 6.07
N LEU A 84 26.48 -2.09 7.29
CA LEU A 84 27.53 -2.33 8.28
C LEU A 84 28.53 -3.39 7.79
N TRP A 85 28.05 -4.46 7.16
CA TRP A 85 28.91 -5.48 6.54
C TRP A 85 29.82 -4.88 5.45
N LEU A 86 29.27 -4.07 4.55
CA LEU A 86 30.05 -3.38 3.50
C LEU A 86 31.06 -2.36 4.05
N SER A 87 30.76 -1.74 5.19
CA SER A 87 31.58 -0.66 5.76
C SER A 87 32.77 -1.15 6.60
N ARG A 88 32.89 -2.46 6.81
CA ARG A 88 33.95 -3.04 7.63
C ARG A 88 35.25 -3.12 6.83
N PRO A 89 36.34 -2.43 7.23
CA PRO A 89 37.62 -2.53 6.53
C PRO A 89 38.18 -3.95 6.70
N THR A 90 38.60 -4.53 5.57
CA THR A 90 39.33 -5.81 5.49
C THR A 90 40.63 -5.78 6.25
#